data_AF-A0A845GBI8-F1
#
_entry.id   AF-A0A845GBI8-F1
#
_cell.length_a   1.000
_cell.length_b   1.000
_cell.length_c   1.000
_cell.angle_alpha   90.00
_cell.angle_beta   90.00
_cell.angle_gamma   90.00
#
_symmetry.space_group_name_H-M   'P 1'
#
loop_
_entity.id
_entity.type
_entity.pdbx_description
1 polymer ?
#
loop_
_entity_poly.entity_id
_entity_poly.type
_entity_poly.pdbx_seq_one_letter_code
_entity_poly.pdbx_strand_id
1 'polypeptide(L)'
;MISANPPYSTARSIQLTAQDNADSARKALDAAPAGAVAAEPEVAISSLAGRLSRAAGVSGSANSGLSRNALAAKVQANIDVILYPLDDEHKAAAAREVPEPNDALSAASASAATAYVDDTSKPNPFAGLSREQLSTISNDESGTFTINEKRAAFMQAYDEEQAWRRKVVEQASREWEETGKQTEFFKQVRAHFLELPQLEQVLYPANYANDLAAKIGMDAGIQGPPAAASLRAAAFPA
;
A
#
# COMPACT_ATOMS: atom_id res chain seq x y z
N MET A 1 58.71 -38.05 22.30
CA MET A 1 59.07 -39.24 21.51
C MET A 1 59.04 -38.83 20.04
N ILE A 2 60.21 -38.92 19.38
CA ILE A 2 60.46 -39.28 17.95
C ILE A 2 59.62 -38.52 16.89
N SER A 3 60.16 -37.50 16.19
CA SER A 3 60.91 -37.55 14.90
C SER A 3 60.02 -37.96 13.71
N ALA A 4 59.94 -37.31 12.53
CA ALA A 4 60.94 -36.57 11.76
C ALA A 4 60.32 -35.66 10.64
N ASN A 5 60.74 -34.38 10.57
CA ASN A 5 61.57 -33.67 9.56
C ASN A 5 61.39 -33.85 8.00
N PRO A 6 62.01 -32.99 7.12
CA PRO A 6 61.46 -31.80 6.41
C PRO A 6 61.72 -31.87 4.85
N PRO A 7 61.77 -30.79 4.00
CA PRO A 7 62.85 -29.76 3.98
C PRO A 7 62.53 -28.31 3.49
N TYR A 8 63.36 -27.36 3.96
CA TYR A 8 64.02 -26.19 3.30
C TYR A 8 63.27 -25.30 2.26
N SER A 9 63.17 -23.97 2.51
CA SER A 9 64.06 -22.87 1.99
C SER A 9 63.68 -22.42 0.56
N THR A 10 63.65 -21.16 0.08
CA THR A 10 64.36 -19.91 0.36
C THR A 10 63.57 -18.76 -0.32
N ALA A 11 63.67 -17.55 0.21
CA ALA A 11 63.13 -16.30 -0.36
C ALA A 11 63.70 -15.94 -1.75
N ARG A 12 62.94 -15.24 -2.61
CA ARG A 12 63.33 -13.95 -3.26
C ARG A 12 62.30 -13.35 -4.24
N SER A 13 62.02 -12.05 -4.03
CA SER A 13 61.89 -10.93 -5.01
C SER A 13 61.10 -11.14 -6.31
N ILE A 14 59.93 -10.51 -6.50
CA ILE A 14 59.67 -9.14 -7.00
C ILE A 14 59.47 -9.05 -8.54
N GLN A 15 58.24 -8.62 -8.90
CA GLN A 15 57.76 -7.88 -10.08
C GLN A 15 58.12 -8.36 -11.49
N LEU A 16 57.13 -8.95 -12.20
CA LEU A 16 56.81 -8.63 -13.60
C LEU A 16 55.51 -9.34 -14.08
N THR A 17 54.31 -8.74 -14.00
CA THR A 17 53.11 -9.21 -14.76
C THR A 17 52.01 -8.13 -14.93
N ALA A 18 52.37 -6.84 -15.03
CA ALA A 18 51.40 -5.80 -15.42
C ALA A 18 51.05 -5.85 -16.93
N GLN A 19 51.78 -6.64 -17.73
CA GLN A 19 51.62 -6.71 -19.19
C GLN A 19 50.79 -7.92 -19.67
N ASP A 20 50.70 -9.00 -18.89
CA ASP A 20 49.94 -10.21 -19.29
C ASP A 20 48.41 -10.05 -19.14
N ASN A 21 47.96 -9.07 -18.35
CA ASN A 21 46.53 -8.77 -18.16
C ASN A 21 45.93 -7.93 -19.30
N ALA A 22 46.74 -7.25 -20.12
CA ALA A 22 46.22 -6.45 -21.23
C ALA A 22 45.93 -7.28 -22.49
N ASP A 23 46.72 -8.32 -22.74
CA ASP A 23 46.53 -9.22 -23.90
C ASP A 23 45.40 -10.25 -23.67
N SER A 24 45.15 -10.62 -22.42
CA SER A 24 44.00 -11.46 -22.04
C SER A 24 42.65 -10.74 -22.22
N ALA A 25 42.62 -9.41 -22.00
CA ALA A 25 41.42 -8.60 -22.20
C ALA A 25 41.09 -8.35 -23.69
N ARG A 26 42.11 -8.28 -24.56
CA ARG A 26 41.91 -8.11 -26.01
C ARG A 26 41.46 -9.39 -26.71
N LYS A 27 41.92 -10.56 -26.27
CA LYS A 27 41.54 -11.86 -26.86
C LYS A 27 40.13 -12.32 -26.46
N ALA A 28 39.52 -11.70 -25.44
CA ALA A 28 38.15 -11.96 -25.02
C ALA A 28 37.09 -11.14 -25.78
N LEU A 29 37.47 -10.12 -26.55
CA LEU A 29 36.53 -9.28 -27.31
C LEU A 29 36.13 -9.86 -28.68
N ASP A 30 36.87 -10.83 -29.22
CA ASP A 30 36.66 -11.40 -30.57
C ASP A 30 35.97 -12.77 -30.58
N ALA A 31 35.34 -13.18 -29.47
CA ALA A 31 34.60 -14.44 -29.40
C ALA A 31 33.26 -14.27 -28.66
N ALA A 32 32.37 -13.44 -29.20
CA ALA A 32 30.95 -13.47 -28.84
C ALA A 32 30.15 -14.13 -29.98
N PRO A 33 29.52 -15.30 -29.76
CA PRO A 33 28.48 -15.77 -30.67
C PRO A 33 27.26 -14.85 -30.55
N ALA A 34 26.70 -14.48 -31.71
CA ALA A 34 25.42 -13.81 -31.81
C ALA A 34 24.32 -14.69 -31.18
N GLY A 35 23.68 -14.22 -30.11
CA GLY A 35 22.56 -14.92 -29.51
C GLY A 35 22.44 -14.76 -28.00
N ALA A 36 22.09 -13.55 -27.58
CA ALA A 36 21.28 -13.23 -26.40
C ALA A 36 21.44 -11.73 -26.19
N VAL A 37 20.47 -10.96 -26.64
CA VAL A 37 20.30 -9.60 -26.12
C VAL A 37 19.94 -9.80 -24.66
N ALA A 38 20.95 -9.73 -23.79
CA ALA A 38 20.74 -9.54 -22.38
C ALA A 38 19.95 -8.24 -22.25
N ALA A 39 18.70 -8.37 -21.80
CA ALA A 39 17.90 -7.22 -21.42
C ALA A 39 18.53 -6.61 -20.15
N GLU A 40 19.45 -5.68 -20.35
CA GLU A 40 19.99 -4.75 -19.35
C GLU A 40 19.26 -3.40 -19.54
N PRO A 41 19.25 -2.46 -18.58
CA PRO A 41 18.79 -2.46 -17.20
C PRO A 41 17.63 -1.44 -17.01
N GLU A 42 16.75 -1.31 -18.02
CA GLU A 42 15.66 -0.32 -18.12
C GLU A 42 14.30 -0.84 -17.59
N VAL A 43 14.20 -2.15 -17.35
CA VAL A 43 12.94 -2.88 -17.02
C VAL A 43 12.52 -2.76 -15.54
N ALA A 44 13.27 -2.02 -14.72
CA ALA A 44 13.06 -1.84 -13.29
C ALA A 44 12.49 -0.45 -12.91
N ILE A 45 11.68 0.18 -13.77
CA ILE A 45 10.82 1.31 -13.34
C ILE A 45 9.69 0.70 -12.49
N SER A 46 10.08 0.40 -11.25
CA SER A 46 9.38 -0.23 -10.12
C SER A 46 8.25 -1.17 -10.48
N SER A 47 8.45 -2.48 -10.30
CA SER A 47 7.40 -3.51 -10.41
C SER A 47 6.11 -3.09 -9.69
N LEU A 48 6.20 -2.42 -8.53
CA LEU A 48 5.05 -1.83 -7.84
C LEU A 48 4.38 -0.68 -8.63
N ALA A 49 5.15 0.25 -9.21
CA ALA A 49 4.59 1.33 -10.02
C ALA A 49 3.89 0.80 -11.28
N GLY A 50 4.47 -0.22 -11.93
CA GLY A 50 3.85 -0.90 -13.06
C GLY A 50 2.52 -1.58 -12.69
N ARG A 51 2.50 -2.29 -11.55
CA ARG A 51 1.28 -2.92 -11.00
C ARG A 51 0.22 -1.88 -10.65
N LEU A 52 0.59 -0.81 -9.94
CA LEU A 52 -0.31 0.31 -9.63
C LEU A 52 -0.89 0.97 -10.90
N SER A 53 -0.07 1.20 -11.92
CA SER A 53 -0.53 1.79 -13.18
C SER A 53 -1.52 0.89 -13.90
N ARG A 54 -1.27 -0.43 -13.93
CA ARG A 54 -2.19 -1.40 -14.53
C ARG A 54 -3.49 -1.52 -13.73
N ALA A 55 -3.41 -1.62 -12.41
CA ALA A 55 -4.56 -1.63 -11.51
C ALA A 55 -5.45 -0.40 -11.71
N ALA A 56 -4.85 0.79 -11.67
CA ALA A 56 -5.57 2.05 -11.88
C ALA A 56 -6.23 2.11 -13.28
N GLY A 57 -5.54 1.65 -14.33
CA GLY A 57 -6.08 1.64 -15.69
C GLY A 57 -7.27 0.69 -15.87
N VAL A 58 -7.17 -0.53 -15.35
CA VAL A 58 -8.24 -1.54 -15.45
C VAL A 58 -9.42 -1.15 -14.57
N SER A 59 -9.20 -0.87 -13.28
CA SER A 59 -10.26 -0.48 -12.36
C SER A 59 -10.92 0.84 -12.80
N GLY A 60 -10.14 1.80 -13.30
CA GLY A 60 -10.67 3.05 -13.86
C GLY A 60 -11.59 2.82 -15.06
N SER A 61 -11.22 1.89 -15.95
CA SER A 61 -12.06 1.50 -17.09
C SER A 61 -13.32 0.77 -16.64
N ALA A 62 -13.21 -0.14 -15.67
CA ALA A 62 -14.34 -0.89 -15.10
C ALA A 62 -15.34 0.00 -14.35
N ASN A 63 -14.86 1.09 -13.76
CA ASN A 63 -15.68 2.06 -13.02
C ASN A 63 -16.25 3.17 -13.91
N SER A 64 -15.75 3.31 -15.13
CA SER A 64 -16.18 4.36 -16.05
C SER A 64 -17.67 4.23 -16.39
N GLY A 65 -18.42 5.32 -16.22
CA GLY A 65 -19.85 5.36 -16.49
C GLY A 65 -20.75 4.79 -15.39
N LEU A 66 -20.19 4.26 -14.29
CA LEU A 66 -20.99 3.87 -13.13
C LEU A 66 -21.58 5.10 -12.43
N SER A 67 -22.84 4.99 -12.01
CA SER A 67 -23.41 5.97 -11.09
C SER A 67 -22.71 5.89 -9.73
N ARG A 68 -22.78 6.97 -8.93
CA ARG A 68 -22.24 6.97 -7.57
C ARG A 68 -22.73 5.77 -6.75
N ASN A 69 -24.01 5.44 -6.84
CA ASN A 69 -24.60 4.33 -6.09
C ASN A 69 -24.11 2.97 -6.60
N ALA A 70 -23.97 2.80 -7.92
CA ALA A 70 -23.41 1.58 -8.49
C ALA A 70 -21.93 1.41 -8.11
N LEU A 71 -21.17 2.51 -8.10
CA LEU A 71 -19.78 2.51 -7.66
C LEU A 71 -19.66 2.19 -6.16
N ALA A 72 -20.51 2.77 -5.32
CA ALA A 72 -20.57 2.47 -3.89
C ALA A 72 -20.89 0.99 -3.63
N ALA A 73 -21.89 0.43 -4.32
CA ALA A 73 -22.24 -0.98 -4.19
C ALA A 73 -21.10 -1.90 -4.64
N LYS A 74 -20.38 -1.52 -5.70
CA LYS A 74 -19.21 -2.26 -6.19
C LYS A 74 -18.04 -2.21 -5.20
N VAL A 75 -17.73 -1.04 -4.64
CA VAL A 75 -16.69 -0.89 -3.62
C VAL A 75 -17.06 -1.70 -2.37
N GLN A 76 -18.31 -1.65 -1.92
CA GLN A 76 -18.78 -2.44 -0.78
C GLN A 76 -18.64 -3.95 -1.03
N ALA A 77 -19.07 -4.43 -2.20
CA ALA A 77 -18.90 -5.83 -2.56
C ALA A 77 -17.42 -6.25 -2.61
N ASN A 78 -16.53 -5.37 -3.06
CA ASN A 78 -15.09 -5.63 -3.02
C ASN A 78 -14.56 -5.69 -1.57
N ILE A 79 -15.03 -4.81 -0.68
CA ILE A 79 -14.69 -4.85 0.76
C ILE A 79 -15.10 -6.20 1.37
N ASP A 80 -16.31 -6.68 1.06
CA ASP A 80 -16.80 -7.97 1.59
C ASP A 80 -15.93 -9.14 1.10
N VAL A 81 -15.42 -9.07 -0.14
CA VAL A 81 -14.53 -10.09 -0.73
C VAL A 81 -13.12 -10.05 -0.10
N ILE A 82 -12.53 -8.88 0.09
CA ILE A 82 -11.17 -8.77 0.69
C ILE A 82 -11.18 -9.06 2.20
N LEU A 83 -12.31 -8.83 2.88
CA LEU A 83 -12.51 -9.16 4.30
C LEU A 83 -13.11 -10.55 4.48
N TYR A 84 -12.63 -11.51 3.69
CA TYR A 84 -13.01 -12.91 3.79
C TYR A 84 -12.76 -13.49 5.21
N PRO A 85 -13.49 -14.55 5.62
CA PRO A 85 -13.29 -15.21 6.91
C PRO A 85 -11.85 -15.69 7.12
N LEU A 86 -11.23 -15.41 8.27
CA LEU A 86 -9.84 -15.81 8.55
C LEU A 86 -9.68 -17.25 9.05
N ASP A 87 -10.55 -18.15 8.61
CA ASP A 87 -10.38 -19.59 8.87
C ASP A 87 -9.32 -20.19 7.92
N ASP A 88 -8.85 -21.40 8.28
CA ASP A 88 -7.75 -22.06 7.57
C ASP A 88 -8.09 -22.33 6.09
N GLU A 89 -9.35 -22.59 5.76
CA GLU A 89 -9.77 -22.90 4.37
C GLU A 89 -9.62 -21.67 3.47
N HIS A 90 -10.20 -20.54 3.88
CA HIS A 90 -10.13 -19.32 3.08
C HIS A 90 -8.72 -18.74 3.05
N LYS A 91 -7.98 -18.79 4.16
CA LYS A 91 -6.57 -18.36 4.19
C LYS A 91 -5.71 -19.23 3.26
N ALA A 92 -5.92 -20.55 3.25
CA ALA A 92 -5.23 -21.43 2.33
C ALA A 92 -5.62 -21.20 0.87
N ALA A 93 -6.87 -20.83 0.58
CA ALA A 93 -7.29 -20.43 -0.76
C ALA A 93 -6.60 -19.13 -1.21
N ALA A 94 -6.64 -18.10 -0.36
CA ALA A 94 -6.00 -16.81 -0.62
C ALA A 94 -4.48 -16.92 -0.82
N ALA A 95 -3.80 -17.74 -0.01
CA ALA A 95 -2.35 -17.96 -0.11
C ALA A 95 -1.91 -18.68 -1.40
N ARG A 96 -2.84 -19.28 -2.16
CA ARG A 96 -2.55 -19.90 -3.47
C ARG A 96 -2.64 -18.92 -4.63
N GLU A 97 -3.16 -17.71 -4.42
CA GLU A 97 -3.21 -16.71 -5.47
C GLU A 97 -1.80 -16.25 -5.85
N VAL A 98 -1.60 -16.03 -7.15
CA VAL A 98 -0.33 -15.62 -7.73
C VAL A 98 -0.55 -14.26 -8.40
N PRO A 99 0.25 -13.22 -8.10
CA PRO A 99 0.10 -11.92 -8.72
C PRO A 99 0.55 -11.95 -10.18
N GLU A 100 -0.02 -11.08 -11.02
CA GLU A 100 0.42 -10.86 -12.40
C GLU A 100 0.99 -9.44 -12.59
N PRO A 101 2.29 -9.27 -12.92
CA PRO A 101 3.25 -10.31 -13.27
C PRO A 101 3.73 -11.11 -12.05
N ASN A 102 4.02 -12.40 -12.24
CA ASN A 102 4.64 -13.23 -11.20
C ASN A 102 6.18 -13.10 -11.20
N ASP A 103 6.68 -11.86 -11.22
CA ASP A 103 8.10 -11.58 -11.07
C ASP A 103 8.54 -11.68 -9.59
N ALA A 104 9.85 -11.70 -9.34
CA ALA A 104 10.39 -11.89 -7.99
C ALA A 104 9.92 -10.82 -6.98
N LEU A 105 9.73 -9.57 -7.42
CA LEU A 105 9.29 -8.48 -6.55
C LEU A 105 7.80 -8.61 -6.22
N SER A 106 6.99 -8.99 -7.20
CA SER A 106 5.55 -9.21 -7.06
C SER A 106 5.28 -10.43 -6.17
N ALA A 107 6.01 -11.53 -6.37
CA ALA A 107 5.93 -12.71 -5.53
C ALA A 107 6.35 -12.41 -4.07
N ALA A 108 7.40 -11.62 -3.86
CA ALA A 108 7.83 -11.21 -2.53
C ALA A 108 6.77 -10.34 -1.82
N SER A 109 6.14 -9.42 -2.56
CA SER A 109 5.04 -8.58 -2.07
C SER A 109 3.83 -9.44 -1.65
N ALA A 110 3.39 -10.38 -2.49
CA ALA A 110 2.29 -11.29 -2.19
C ALA A 110 2.58 -12.21 -0.98
N SER A 111 3.82 -12.70 -0.87
CA SER A 111 4.26 -13.49 0.28
C SER A 111 4.26 -12.67 1.58
N ALA A 112 4.76 -11.43 1.54
CA ALA A 112 4.74 -10.53 2.69
C ALA A 112 3.30 -10.19 3.14
N ALA A 113 2.39 -9.95 2.19
CA ALA A 113 0.98 -9.73 2.50
C ALA A 113 0.33 -10.96 3.13
N THR A 114 0.64 -12.16 2.63
CA THR A 114 0.16 -13.42 3.23
C THR A 114 0.67 -13.59 4.65
N ALA A 115 1.97 -13.33 4.89
CA ALA A 115 2.55 -13.39 6.23
C ALA A 115 1.91 -12.37 7.20
N TYR A 116 1.55 -11.18 6.73
CA TYR A 116 0.81 -10.18 7.51
C TYR A 116 -0.61 -10.63 7.85
N VAL A 117 -1.32 -11.22 6.89
CA VAL A 117 -2.68 -11.75 7.13
C VAL A 117 -2.66 -12.95 8.08
N ASP A 118 -1.58 -13.75 8.05
CA ASP A 118 -1.37 -14.85 8.98
C ASP A 118 -1.09 -14.39 10.41
N ASP A 119 -0.31 -13.32 10.56
CA ASP A 119 0.12 -12.75 11.83
C ASP A 119 0.25 -11.22 11.70
N THR A 120 -0.74 -10.51 12.23
CA THR A 120 -0.81 -9.04 12.14
C THR A 120 0.28 -8.32 12.95
N SER A 121 1.13 -9.05 13.70
CA SER A 121 2.34 -8.48 14.30
C SER A 121 3.48 -8.28 13.29
N LYS A 122 3.39 -8.93 12.11
CA LYS A 122 4.32 -8.70 11.01
C LYS A 122 4.08 -7.32 10.39
N PRO A 123 5.12 -6.71 9.78
CA PRO A 123 4.94 -5.45 9.07
C PRO A 123 3.96 -5.60 7.90
N ASN A 124 3.03 -4.65 7.76
CA ASN A 124 2.22 -4.52 6.57
C ASN A 124 3.12 -4.11 5.38
N PRO A 125 3.14 -4.85 4.25
CA PRO A 125 4.03 -4.56 3.13
C PRO A 125 3.74 -3.22 2.43
N PHE A 126 2.59 -2.60 2.69
CA PHE A 126 2.17 -1.33 2.08
C PHE A 126 2.25 -0.14 3.05
N ALA A 127 2.87 -0.31 4.21
CA ALA A 127 3.11 0.79 5.13
C ALA A 127 3.88 1.93 4.45
N GLY A 128 3.36 3.16 4.56
CA GLY A 128 3.95 4.36 3.97
C GLY A 128 3.52 4.67 2.53
N LEU A 129 2.68 3.85 1.91
CA LEU A 129 2.01 4.22 0.66
C LEU A 129 0.97 5.32 0.89
N SER A 130 0.70 6.11 -0.15
CA SER A 130 -0.34 7.13 -0.08
C SER A 130 -1.74 6.51 -0.03
N ARG A 131 -2.71 7.27 0.49
CA ARG A 131 -4.13 6.83 0.53
C ARG A 131 -4.66 6.44 -0.84
N GLU A 132 -4.28 7.16 -1.88
CA GLU A 132 -4.66 6.85 -3.28
C GLU A 132 -4.04 5.53 -3.75
N GLN A 133 -2.78 5.24 -3.41
CA GLN A 133 -2.13 3.98 -3.75
C GLN A 133 -2.77 2.81 -3.01
N LEU A 134 -3.08 2.97 -1.71
CA LEU A 134 -3.77 1.95 -0.92
C LEU A 134 -5.18 1.67 -1.46
N SER A 135 -5.91 2.71 -1.87
CA SER A 135 -7.22 2.58 -2.52
C SER A 135 -7.13 1.88 -3.87
N THR A 136 -6.10 2.20 -4.67
CA THR A 136 -5.83 1.53 -5.95
C THR A 136 -5.57 0.03 -5.76
N ILE A 137 -4.73 -0.34 -4.77
CA ILE A 137 -4.41 -1.74 -4.48
C ILE A 137 -5.67 -2.47 -3.97
N SER A 138 -6.33 -1.94 -2.94
CA SER A 138 -7.49 -2.59 -2.33
C SER A 138 -8.66 -2.80 -3.30
N ASN A 139 -8.81 -1.94 -4.31
CA ASN A 139 -9.82 -2.03 -5.37
C ASN A 139 -9.27 -2.51 -6.72
N ASP A 140 -8.13 -3.22 -6.72
CA ASP A 140 -7.58 -3.79 -7.94
C ASP A 140 -8.53 -4.84 -8.55
N GLU A 141 -8.78 -4.70 -9.85
CA GLU A 141 -9.52 -5.65 -10.70
C GLU A 141 -8.65 -6.23 -11.82
N SER A 142 -7.39 -5.82 -11.91
CA SER A 142 -6.47 -6.28 -12.96
C SER A 142 -5.81 -7.64 -12.67
N GLY A 143 -5.86 -8.10 -11.42
CA GLY A 143 -5.16 -9.30 -10.96
C GLY A 143 -3.67 -9.06 -10.66
N THR A 144 -3.25 -7.80 -10.61
CA THR A 144 -1.86 -7.46 -10.27
C THR A 144 -1.56 -7.59 -8.79
N PHE A 145 -2.58 -7.50 -7.95
CA PHE A 145 -2.49 -7.72 -6.50
C PHE A 145 -3.37 -8.89 -6.09
N THR A 146 -2.82 -9.81 -5.31
CA THR A 146 -3.58 -10.93 -4.74
C THR A 146 -4.58 -10.45 -3.69
N ILE A 147 -5.55 -11.27 -3.32
CA ILE A 147 -6.54 -10.93 -2.31
C ILE A 147 -5.90 -10.58 -0.95
N ASN A 148 -4.79 -11.23 -0.58
CA ASN A 148 -4.05 -10.90 0.63
C ASN A 148 -3.38 -9.53 0.53
N GLU A 149 -2.86 -9.14 -0.64
CA GLU A 149 -2.33 -7.80 -0.87
C GLU A 149 -3.43 -6.74 -0.81
N LYS A 150 -4.57 -7.00 -1.44
CA LYS A 150 -5.75 -6.11 -1.38
C LYS A 150 -6.22 -5.90 0.06
N ARG A 151 -6.29 -6.98 0.84
CA ARG A 151 -6.63 -6.94 2.27
C ARG A 151 -5.58 -6.16 3.06
N ALA A 152 -4.29 -6.41 2.85
CA ALA A 152 -3.23 -5.68 3.55
C ALA A 152 -3.30 -4.17 3.27
N ALA A 153 -3.52 -3.77 2.01
CA ALA A 153 -3.68 -2.35 1.66
C ALA A 153 -4.91 -1.71 2.31
N PHE A 154 -6.04 -2.43 2.34
CA PHE A 154 -7.25 -1.99 3.04
C PHE A 154 -7.00 -1.82 4.55
N MET A 155 -6.33 -2.79 5.19
CA MET A 155 -6.01 -2.72 6.62
C MET A 155 -5.05 -1.57 6.94
N GLN A 156 -4.06 -1.30 6.09
CA GLN A 156 -3.16 -0.15 6.26
C GLN A 156 -3.95 1.17 6.22
N ALA A 157 -4.83 1.33 5.22
CA ALA A 157 -5.70 2.49 5.11
C ALA A 157 -6.64 2.61 6.31
N TYR A 158 -7.21 1.49 6.77
CA TYR A 158 -8.05 1.46 7.96
C TYR A 158 -7.29 1.91 9.21
N ASP A 159 -6.07 1.42 9.44
CA ASP A 159 -5.26 1.78 10.61
C ASP A 159 -4.88 3.26 10.63
N GLU A 160 -4.51 3.82 9.48
CA GLU A 160 -4.25 5.25 9.30
C GLU A 160 -5.50 6.10 9.58
N GLU A 161 -6.66 5.67 9.06
CA GLU A 161 -7.95 6.32 9.30
C GLU A 161 -8.29 6.29 10.79
N GLN A 162 -8.13 5.15 11.46
CA GLN A 162 -8.40 5.04 12.90
C GLN A 162 -7.47 5.92 13.74
N ALA A 163 -6.19 6.01 13.36
CA ALA A 163 -5.25 6.91 14.03
C ALA A 163 -5.64 8.38 13.88
N TRP A 164 -6.01 8.80 12.66
CA TRP A 164 -6.51 10.15 12.41
C TRP A 164 -7.82 10.42 13.17
N ARG A 165 -8.79 9.49 13.15
CA ARG A 165 -10.06 9.61 13.88
C ARG A 165 -9.85 9.81 15.38
N ARG A 166 -8.97 9.04 16.01
CA ARG A 166 -8.64 9.20 17.44
C ARG A 166 -8.13 10.60 17.74
N LYS A 167 -7.19 11.10 16.93
CA LYS A 167 -6.62 12.45 17.09
C LYS A 167 -7.68 13.54 16.93
N VAL A 168 -8.53 13.45 15.90
CA VAL A 168 -9.55 14.45 15.61
C VAL A 168 -10.66 14.45 16.67
N VAL A 169 -11.06 13.29 17.18
CA VAL A 169 -12.03 13.19 18.29
C VAL A 169 -11.46 13.82 19.57
N GLU A 170 -10.19 13.57 19.88
CA GLU A 170 -9.53 14.17 21.05
C GLU A 170 -9.46 15.70 20.95
N GLN A 171 -9.16 16.23 19.75
CA GLN A 171 -9.20 17.66 19.49
C GLN A 171 -10.61 18.25 19.60
N ALA A 172 -11.62 17.53 19.10
CA ALA A 172 -13.02 17.95 19.20
C ALA A 172 -13.50 18.02 20.66
N SER A 173 -13.09 17.06 21.51
CA SER A 173 -13.37 17.11 22.94
C SER A 173 -12.78 18.35 23.61
N ARG A 174 -11.52 18.68 23.29
CA ARG A 174 -10.89 19.91 23.80
C ARG A 174 -11.58 21.18 23.31
N GLU A 175 -11.88 21.26 22.01
CA GLU A 175 -12.61 22.41 21.44
C GLU A 175 -13.93 22.64 22.17
N TRP A 176 -14.66 21.57 22.44
CA TRP A 176 -15.92 21.63 23.18
C TRP A 176 -15.73 22.12 24.61
N GLU A 177 -14.75 21.60 25.34
CA GLU A 177 -14.45 22.00 26.72
C GLU A 177 -14.04 23.48 26.82
N GLU A 178 -13.29 23.99 25.84
CA GLU A 178 -12.78 25.36 25.82
C GLU A 178 -13.80 26.38 25.33
N THR A 179 -14.63 26.01 24.35
CA THR A 179 -15.45 26.97 23.59
C THR A 179 -16.94 26.65 23.56
N GLY A 180 -17.34 25.43 23.92
CA GLY A 180 -18.70 24.93 23.75
C GLY A 180 -19.11 24.75 22.28
N LYS A 181 -18.14 24.60 21.38
CA LYS A 181 -18.30 24.49 19.92
C LYS A 181 -17.57 23.28 19.35
N GLN A 182 -17.82 22.99 18.07
CA GLN A 182 -17.21 21.91 17.28
C GLN A 182 -16.94 22.35 15.84
N THR A 183 -16.76 23.65 15.62
CA THR A 183 -16.59 24.26 14.30
C THR A 183 -15.30 23.73 13.65
N GLU A 184 -14.22 23.64 14.42
CA GLU A 184 -12.93 23.13 13.92
C GLU A 184 -12.98 21.62 13.68
N PHE A 185 -13.68 20.86 14.52
CA PHE A 185 -13.97 19.45 14.24
C PHE A 185 -14.65 19.26 12.88
N PHE A 186 -15.75 19.98 12.59
CA PHE A 186 -16.44 19.84 11.31
C PHE A 186 -15.60 20.29 10.11
N LYS A 187 -14.76 21.32 10.28
CA LYS A 187 -13.79 21.74 9.25
C LYS A 187 -12.80 20.63 8.94
N GLN A 188 -12.23 19.99 9.96
CA GLN A 188 -11.28 18.89 9.79
C GLN A 188 -11.90 17.68 9.11
N VAL A 189 -13.10 17.27 9.53
CA VAL A 189 -13.82 16.15 8.90
C VAL A 189 -14.14 16.45 7.44
N ARG A 190 -14.55 17.69 7.13
CA ARG A 190 -14.84 18.10 5.75
C ARG A 190 -13.58 18.12 4.89
N ALA A 191 -12.47 18.66 5.40
CA ALA A 191 -11.21 18.67 4.68
C ALA A 191 -10.74 17.24 4.37
N HIS A 192 -10.74 16.37 5.39
CA HIS A 192 -10.37 14.96 5.25
C HIS A 192 -11.23 14.23 4.21
N PHE A 193 -12.56 14.39 4.27
CA PHE A 193 -13.46 13.77 3.30
C PHE A 193 -13.16 14.18 1.85
N LEU A 194 -12.79 15.45 1.61
CA LEU A 194 -12.47 15.96 0.27
C LEU A 194 -11.12 15.45 -0.24
N GLU A 195 -10.24 15.00 0.65
CA GLU A 195 -8.93 14.40 0.32
C GLU A 195 -9.02 12.88 0.12
N LEU A 196 -10.13 12.23 0.46
CA LEU A 196 -10.31 10.80 0.24
C LEU A 196 -10.32 10.44 -1.25
N PRO A 197 -9.81 9.26 -1.63
CA PRO A 197 -9.98 8.71 -2.97
C PRO A 197 -11.45 8.65 -3.36
N GLN A 198 -11.76 8.81 -4.65
CA GLN A 198 -13.15 8.82 -5.13
C GLN A 198 -13.91 7.54 -4.76
N LEU A 199 -13.24 6.38 -4.81
CA LEU A 199 -13.80 5.08 -4.43
C LEU A 199 -14.19 5.00 -2.95
N GLU A 200 -13.55 5.79 -2.09
CA GLU A 200 -13.90 5.88 -0.68
C GLU A 200 -15.00 6.93 -0.45
N GLN A 201 -14.95 8.06 -1.16
CA GLN A 201 -15.98 9.10 -1.04
C GLN A 201 -17.37 8.59 -1.36
N VAL A 202 -17.52 7.65 -2.30
CA VAL A 202 -18.83 7.11 -2.68
C VAL A 202 -19.51 6.30 -1.56
N LEU A 203 -18.76 5.85 -0.55
CA LEU A 203 -19.30 5.17 0.63
C LEU A 203 -19.99 6.13 1.60
N TYR A 204 -19.82 7.44 1.42
CA TYR A 204 -20.47 8.48 2.21
C TYR A 204 -21.74 9.01 1.51
N PRO A 205 -22.69 9.58 2.28
CA PRO A 205 -23.87 10.24 1.72
C PRO A 205 -23.52 11.22 0.60
N ALA A 206 -24.35 11.30 -0.45
CA ALA A 206 -24.06 12.11 -1.63
C ALA A 206 -23.85 13.60 -1.33
N ASN A 207 -24.52 14.12 -0.29
CA ASN A 207 -24.47 15.49 0.18
C ASN A 207 -23.51 15.72 1.36
N TYR A 208 -22.66 14.74 1.71
CA TYR A 208 -21.89 14.77 2.95
C TYR A 208 -21.02 16.03 3.15
N ALA A 209 -20.30 16.48 2.12
CA ALA A 209 -19.49 17.71 2.21
C ALA A 209 -20.33 18.98 2.43
N ASN A 210 -21.56 19.02 1.88
CA ASN A 210 -22.49 20.13 2.06
C ASN A 210 -23.12 20.10 3.45
N ASP A 211 -23.44 18.91 3.96
CA ASP A 211 -23.95 18.73 5.32
C ASP A 211 -22.92 19.18 6.35
N LEU A 212 -21.64 18.86 6.14
CA LEU A 212 -20.54 19.36 6.99
C LEU A 212 -20.37 20.87 6.87
N ALA A 213 -20.47 21.45 5.67
CA ALA A 213 -20.43 22.90 5.50
C ALA A 213 -21.58 23.63 6.21
N ALA A 214 -22.79 23.07 6.16
CA ALA A 214 -23.94 23.59 6.89
C ALA A 214 -23.73 23.54 8.41
N LYS A 215 -23.18 22.43 8.93
CA LYS A 215 -22.84 22.29 10.36
C LYS A 215 -21.81 23.31 10.82
N ILE A 216 -20.79 23.58 10.01
CA ILE A 216 -19.80 24.65 10.28
C ILE A 216 -20.51 26.01 10.42
N GLY A 217 -21.42 26.34 9.50
CA GLY A 217 -22.17 27.60 9.54
C GLY A 217 -23.08 27.73 10.76
N MET A 218 -23.80 26.66 11.13
CA MET A 218 -24.69 26.63 12.30
C MET A 218 -23.89 26.79 13.60
N ASP A 219 -22.80 26.06 13.77
CA ASP A 219 -21.99 26.09 14.99
C ASP A 219 -21.20 27.41 15.15
N ALA A 220 -20.84 28.04 14.02
CA ALA A 220 -20.30 29.40 14.01
C ALA A 220 -21.34 30.47 14.42
N GLY A 221 -22.63 30.24 14.17
CA GLY A 221 -23.72 31.22 14.22
C GLY A 221 -24.53 31.36 15.53
N ILE A 222 -24.33 30.49 16.55
CA ILE A 222 -24.86 30.48 17.96
C ILE A 222 -25.71 29.24 18.35
N GLN A 223 -25.38 28.72 19.55
CA GLN A 223 -25.94 27.65 20.39
C GLN A 223 -25.50 26.21 20.03
N GLY A 224 -24.56 25.70 20.84
CA GLY A 224 -23.80 24.47 20.59
C GLY A 224 -24.65 23.22 20.34
N PRO A 225 -24.12 22.24 19.59
CA PRO A 225 -24.82 21.04 19.20
C PRO A 225 -25.27 20.17 20.40
N PRO A 226 -26.29 19.30 20.21
CA PRO A 226 -26.75 18.41 21.27
C PRO A 226 -25.63 17.47 21.73
N ALA A 227 -25.64 17.20 23.04
CA ALA A 227 -24.68 16.45 23.84
C ALA A 227 -23.78 15.43 23.09
N ALA A 228 -22.48 15.50 23.39
CA ALA A 228 -21.35 14.73 22.87
C ALA A 228 -21.55 13.19 22.71
N ALA A 229 -22.58 12.60 23.31
CA ALA A 229 -22.88 11.18 23.23
C ALA A 229 -23.47 10.73 21.87
N SER A 230 -24.03 11.63 21.05
CA SER A 230 -24.73 11.23 19.80
C SER A 230 -23.92 11.44 18.50
N LEU A 231 -22.68 11.93 18.57
CA LEU A 231 -21.92 12.36 17.38
C LEU A 231 -20.93 11.31 16.84
N ARG A 232 -20.65 10.25 17.60
CA ARG A 232 -19.79 9.13 17.17
C ARG A 232 -20.29 8.45 15.89
N ALA A 233 -21.62 8.42 15.66
CA ALA A 233 -22.24 7.75 14.52
C ALA A 233 -22.44 8.66 13.29
N ALA A 234 -22.35 9.98 13.44
CA ALA A 234 -22.74 10.92 12.37
C ALA A 234 -21.57 11.38 11.48
N ALA A 235 -20.34 11.35 11.99
CA ALA A 235 -19.15 11.84 11.26
C ALA A 235 -18.38 10.72 10.53
N PHE A 236 -18.71 9.47 10.82
CA PHE A 236 -17.89 8.33 10.49
C PHE A 236 -18.81 7.15 10.18
N PRO A 237 -19.24 6.97 8.91
CA PRO A 237 -19.92 5.74 8.52
C PRO A 237 -19.01 4.54 8.82
N ALA A 238 -19.66 3.42 9.15
CA ALA A 238 -19.02 2.15 9.46
C ALA A 238 -18.29 1.58 8.24
#